data_AF-A0A1M6LSY5-F1
#
_entry.id   AF-A0A1M6LSY5-F1
#
_cell.length_a   1.000
_cell.length_b   1.000
_cell.length_c   1.000
_cell.angle_alpha   90.00
_cell.angle_beta   90.00
_cell.angle_gamma   90.00
#
_symmetry.space_group_name_H-M   'P 1'
#
loop_
_entity.id
_entity.type
_entity.pdbx_description
1 polymer ?
#
loop_
_entity_poly.entity_id
_entity_poly.type
_entity_poly.pdbx_seq_one_letter_code
_entity_poly.pdbx_strand_id
1 'polypeptide(L)'
;MSRLLLFSMASVQEYIMESKKVIDLTNSSYIVSIIMNEVKKAVIEELNGNVILPNSEVSEKVKTSNQLLITYESKDSMAEKLEKRAKAKFRYIIKQLNDLKNLKDKEINAVIEDIIKIYWAEVEFEDEYEKAYKKVHKILEAVKHTRVFKNEQDENLIKGPKCSICGKRNVRYILSKKNINGIESNKLKEKDYLCLACYIKRTLKEDKNEKQNSTAKIALGRWIKENIENNKCIYEKLEKKAEEISKSSKYGKYQLLYKENMLKEIKEEEMNEVLNYYEELTKTQEKYYCIYRFDIDNLGKWMNGKYKDSKENLKDYQQELSNKINEFFEKVLKFFDENENNTLVYAGGDDLLALLNVKDAFKFSKEIEEEFNKILKKNNNKFKKLTFSQGIFIIHYKDTLKESLKVSKERLEWIKEKFGNSNTEQKKDGLIVAVLTDGYYYKEFYFKNHMNDEYIIKTLENIFNYFYEDKFSFFHNELAKMFMRLDESDELEEERIIRDMLFVQQKRLIGRSNKRERDKTKEDEKALKNLLEDILYQNPNCVGISVLENYFNMFYIMEKLYIILREDEKDEGIKNKA
;
A
#
# COMPACT_ATOMS: atom_id res chain seq x y z
N MET A 1 -22.45 26.32 24.43
CA MET A 1 -22.15 26.67 23.02
C MET A 1 -21.52 25.46 22.38
N SER A 2 -22.06 25.00 21.26
CA SER A 2 -21.52 23.86 20.52
C SER A 2 -20.38 24.34 19.62
N ARG A 3 -19.30 23.56 19.57
CA ARG A 3 -18.10 23.86 18.79
C ARG A 3 -17.82 22.72 17.82
N LEU A 4 -17.45 23.07 16.60
CA LEU A 4 -16.99 22.15 15.56
C LEU A 4 -15.50 22.39 15.33
N LEU A 5 -14.71 21.37 15.62
CA LEU A 5 -13.25 21.38 15.49
C LEU A 5 -12.84 20.38 14.40
N LEU A 6 -12.10 20.87 13.41
CA LEU A 6 -11.41 20.03 12.44
C LEU A 6 -9.92 20.04 12.77
N PHE A 7 -9.39 18.88 13.17
CA PHE A 7 -8.01 18.69 13.62
C PHE A 7 -7.27 17.78 12.64
N SER A 8 -6.11 18.18 12.13
CA SER A 8 -5.41 17.48 11.05
C SER A 8 -3.90 17.45 11.27
N MET A 9 -3.30 16.27 11.11
CA MET A 9 -1.85 16.11 11.02
C MET A 9 -1.42 16.10 9.55
N ALA A 10 -0.50 17.00 9.18
CA ALA A 10 -0.02 17.13 7.81
C ALA A 10 1.20 16.24 7.52
N SER A 11 1.52 16.10 6.22
CA SER A 11 2.69 15.38 5.71
C SER A 11 2.81 13.93 6.22
N VAL A 12 1.69 13.30 6.63
CA VAL A 12 1.65 11.95 7.18
C VAL A 12 2.16 10.92 6.16
N GLN A 13 1.66 10.96 4.93
CA GLN A 13 2.08 10.00 3.91
C GLN A 13 3.57 10.14 3.57
N GLU A 14 4.09 11.37 3.42
CA GLU A 14 5.53 11.60 3.22
C GLU A 14 6.35 11.06 4.39
N TYR A 15 5.92 11.33 5.62
CA TYR A 15 6.56 10.81 6.82
C TYR A 15 6.56 9.28 6.82
N ILE A 16 5.44 8.61 6.54
CA ILE A 16 5.34 7.14 6.50
C ILE A 16 6.26 6.55 5.40
N MET A 17 6.29 7.17 4.22
CA MET A 17 7.09 6.71 3.08
C MET A 17 8.60 6.92 3.24
N GLU A 18 9.04 7.80 4.14
CA GLU A 18 10.45 7.95 4.54
C GLU A 18 10.93 6.74 5.38
N SER A 19 10.98 5.58 4.73
CA SER A 19 11.20 4.27 5.35
C SER A 19 12.09 3.39 4.47
N LYS A 20 13.15 2.80 5.06
CA LYS A 20 14.07 1.88 4.34
C LYS A 20 13.67 0.43 4.57
N LYS A 21 13.13 0.11 5.74
CA LYS A 21 12.69 -1.23 6.15
C LYS A 21 11.20 -1.21 6.50
N VAL A 22 10.56 -2.38 6.46
CA VAL A 22 9.14 -2.55 6.85
C VAL A 22 8.88 -2.04 8.28
N ILE A 23 9.83 -2.26 9.20
CA ILE A 23 9.73 -1.74 10.57
C ILE A 23 9.71 -0.21 10.64
N ASP A 24 10.45 0.48 9.76
CA ASP A 24 10.42 1.95 9.71
C ASP A 24 9.03 2.43 9.27
N LEU A 25 8.44 1.70 8.31
CA LEU A 25 7.16 1.99 7.70
C LEU A 25 6.00 1.78 8.68
N THR A 26 5.95 0.62 9.33
CA THR A 26 4.91 0.29 10.31
C THR A 26 4.97 1.21 11.52
N ASN A 27 6.17 1.44 12.08
CA ASN A 27 6.35 2.33 13.23
C ASN A 27 6.01 3.79 12.89
N SER A 28 6.28 4.25 11.67
CA SER A 28 5.87 5.59 11.25
C SER A 28 4.35 5.75 11.29
N SER A 29 3.62 4.75 10.78
CA SER A 29 2.16 4.72 10.82
C SER A 29 1.61 4.60 12.25
N TYR A 30 2.24 3.77 13.07
CA TYR A 30 1.89 3.59 14.48
C TYR A 30 2.04 4.88 15.29
N ILE A 31 3.14 5.62 15.09
CA ILE A 31 3.35 6.93 15.74
C ILE A 31 2.18 7.87 15.45
N VAL A 32 1.78 7.98 14.18
CA VAL A 32 0.64 8.82 13.78
C VAL A 32 -0.64 8.35 14.48
N SER A 33 -0.91 7.05 14.45
CA SER A 33 -2.10 6.46 15.05
C SER A 33 -2.19 6.73 16.56
N ILE A 34 -1.10 6.57 17.31
CA ILE A 34 -1.09 6.83 18.76
C ILE A 34 -1.38 8.31 19.06
N ILE A 35 -0.78 9.22 18.29
CA ILE A 35 -0.97 10.66 18.48
C ILE A 35 -2.43 11.04 18.23
N MET A 36 -3.00 10.57 17.14
CA MET A 36 -4.40 10.85 16.78
C MET A 36 -5.38 10.19 17.77
N ASN A 37 -5.08 8.97 18.24
CA ASN A 37 -5.90 8.29 19.24
C ASN A 37 -5.85 8.98 20.60
N GLU A 38 -4.72 9.56 21.00
CA GLU A 38 -4.66 10.36 22.23
C GLU A 38 -5.58 11.59 22.15
N VAL A 39 -5.66 12.24 20.99
CA VAL A 39 -6.59 13.37 20.78
C VAL A 39 -8.03 12.90 20.86
N LYS A 40 -8.38 11.80 20.19
CA LYS A 40 -9.73 11.21 20.27
C LYS A 40 -10.09 10.87 21.73
N LYS A 41 -9.19 10.23 22.45
CA LYS A 41 -9.37 9.86 23.85
C LYS A 41 -9.63 11.08 24.73
N ALA A 42 -8.82 12.13 24.59
CA ALA A 42 -9.02 13.37 25.34
C ALA A 42 -10.35 14.06 25.02
N VAL A 43 -10.82 14.00 23.78
CA VAL A 43 -12.15 14.53 23.39
C VAL A 43 -13.28 13.77 24.08
N ILE A 44 -13.23 12.44 24.07
CA ILE A 44 -14.29 11.60 24.63
C ILE A 44 -14.29 11.70 26.17
N GLU A 45 -13.12 11.52 26.80
CA GLU A 45 -13.01 11.42 28.26
C GLU A 45 -13.02 12.78 28.97
N GLU A 46 -12.39 13.82 28.39
CA GLU A 46 -12.26 15.12 29.07
C GLU A 46 -13.30 16.16 28.62
N LEU A 47 -13.74 16.09 27.36
CA LEU A 47 -14.69 17.08 26.80
C LEU A 47 -16.12 16.56 26.71
N ASN A 48 -16.35 15.27 27.00
CA ASN A 48 -17.60 14.58 26.70
C ASN A 48 -18.06 14.86 25.25
N GLY A 49 -17.08 14.97 24.35
CA GLY A 49 -17.27 15.33 22.95
C GLY A 49 -17.50 14.11 22.07
N ASN A 50 -17.95 14.35 20.84
CA ASN A 50 -18.18 13.33 19.84
C ASN A 50 -17.17 13.49 18.68
N VAL A 51 -16.54 12.38 18.28
CA VAL A 51 -15.66 12.32 17.10
C VAL A 51 -16.49 11.79 15.93
N ILE A 52 -16.86 12.68 15.01
CA ILE A 52 -17.67 12.34 13.83
C ILE A 52 -16.82 11.56 12.81
N LEU A 53 -15.55 11.96 12.64
CA LEU A 53 -14.64 11.32 11.69
C LEU A 53 -13.27 11.06 12.29
N PRO A 54 -12.71 9.84 12.11
CA PRO A 54 -13.47 8.60 11.99
C PRO A 54 -14.21 8.32 13.30
N ASN A 55 -15.43 7.78 13.23
CA ASN A 55 -16.31 7.60 14.39
C ASN A 55 -15.59 6.87 15.55
N SER A 56 -15.87 7.31 16.79
CA SER A 56 -15.29 6.84 18.04
C SER A 56 -15.70 5.44 18.49
N GLU A 57 -16.74 4.82 17.92
CA GLU A 57 -17.25 3.50 18.35
C GLU A 57 -16.37 2.29 17.94
N VAL A 58 -15.18 2.54 17.38
CA VAL A 58 -14.37 1.52 16.71
C VAL A 58 -13.28 0.97 17.61
N SER A 59 -12.94 -0.31 17.39
CA SER A 59 -11.76 -0.96 17.95
C SER A 59 -10.51 -0.06 17.87
N GLU A 60 -9.76 0.05 18.97
CA GLU A 60 -8.44 0.72 19.02
C GLU A 60 -7.43 0.16 17.99
N LYS A 61 -7.73 -1.01 17.40
CA LYS A 61 -6.92 -1.68 16.38
C LYS A 61 -6.97 -1.02 14.99
N VAL A 62 -8.03 -0.26 14.66
CA VAL A 62 -8.10 0.44 13.37
C VAL A 62 -7.16 1.65 13.42
N LYS A 63 -6.10 1.62 12.60
CA LYS A 63 -5.11 2.71 12.50
C LYS A 63 -5.82 3.96 11.96
N THR A 64 -5.81 5.03 12.75
CA THR A 64 -6.74 6.16 12.54
C THR A 64 -6.28 7.12 11.45
N SER A 65 -7.26 7.77 10.81
CA SER A 65 -7.03 8.83 9.84
C SER A 65 -6.20 9.97 10.44
N ASN A 66 -5.45 10.68 9.60
CA ASN A 66 -4.74 11.89 9.97
C ASN A 66 -5.66 13.11 10.16
N GLN A 67 -6.98 12.96 10.07
CA GLN A 67 -7.97 14.01 10.30
C GLN A 67 -9.02 13.56 11.30
N LEU A 68 -9.40 14.47 12.21
CA LEU A 68 -10.49 14.32 13.15
C LEU A 68 -11.50 15.44 12.98
N LEU A 69 -12.77 15.09 12.80
CA LEU A 69 -13.89 16.03 12.90
C LEU A 69 -14.58 15.82 14.24
N ILE A 70 -14.58 16.84 15.07
CA ILE A 70 -14.95 16.75 16.48
C ILE A 70 -16.05 17.79 16.78
N THR A 71 -17.06 17.36 17.53
CA THR A 71 -18.03 18.28 18.15
C THR A 71 -17.99 18.16 19.66
N TYR A 72 -18.03 19.28 20.36
CA TYR A 72 -18.07 19.30 21.83
C TYR A 72 -18.75 20.58 22.33
N GLU A 73 -19.12 20.60 23.61
CA GLU A 73 -19.72 21.76 24.25
C GLU A 73 -18.70 22.42 25.19
N SER A 74 -18.39 23.68 24.93
CA SER A 74 -17.48 24.47 25.77
C SER A 74 -17.63 25.96 25.50
N LYS A 75 -17.35 26.78 26.51
CA LYS A 75 -17.22 28.23 26.36
C LYS A 75 -15.88 28.61 25.72
N ASP A 76 -14.82 27.83 25.97
CA ASP A 76 -13.46 28.11 25.52
C ASP A 76 -12.99 27.10 24.47
N SER A 77 -12.03 27.51 23.64
CA SER A 77 -11.42 26.63 22.65
C SER A 77 -10.50 25.61 23.30
N MET A 78 -10.66 24.35 22.92
CA MET A 78 -9.84 23.25 23.42
C MET A 78 -8.77 22.80 22.41
N ALA A 79 -8.72 23.40 21.23
CA ALA A 79 -7.85 22.96 20.14
C ALA A 79 -6.35 23.03 20.49
N GLU A 80 -5.88 24.13 21.10
CA GLU A 80 -4.50 24.24 21.59
C GLU A 80 -4.17 23.22 22.69
N LYS A 81 -5.13 22.94 23.58
CA LYS A 81 -4.96 21.96 24.65
C LYS A 81 -4.79 20.56 24.05
N LEU A 82 -5.60 20.22 23.04
CA LEU A 82 -5.51 18.96 22.32
C LEU A 82 -4.19 18.83 21.53
N GLU A 83 -3.72 19.92 20.90
CA GLU A 83 -2.41 19.93 20.24
C GLU A 83 -1.26 19.68 21.24
N LYS A 84 -1.29 20.38 22.39
CA LYS A 84 -0.31 20.17 23.47
C LYS A 84 -0.34 18.74 23.98
N ARG A 85 -1.54 18.13 24.10
CA ARG A 85 -1.74 16.74 24.50
C ARG A 85 -1.11 15.77 23.50
N ALA A 86 -1.37 15.96 22.21
CA ALA A 86 -0.78 15.18 21.11
C ALA A 86 0.76 15.20 21.16
N LYS A 87 1.35 16.40 21.27
CA LYS A 87 2.81 16.58 21.38
C LYS A 87 3.38 15.97 22.68
N ALA A 88 2.66 16.09 23.79
CA ALA A 88 3.06 15.51 25.07
C ALA A 88 3.09 13.98 25.05
N LYS A 89 2.11 13.35 24.37
CA LYS A 89 2.09 11.90 24.19
C LYS A 89 3.29 11.39 23.42
N PHE A 90 3.65 12.06 22.33
CA PHE A 90 4.84 11.67 21.56
C PHE A 90 6.13 11.90 22.35
N ARG A 91 6.22 13.00 23.11
CA ARG A 91 7.33 13.22 24.06
C ARG A 91 7.47 12.08 25.06
N TYR A 92 6.34 11.63 25.63
CA TYR A 92 6.32 10.51 26.56
C TYR A 92 6.88 9.23 25.91
N ILE A 93 6.44 8.89 24.70
CA ILE A 93 6.92 7.71 23.96
C ILE A 93 8.42 7.79 23.71
N ILE A 94 8.94 8.95 23.29
CA ILE A 94 10.39 9.15 23.07
C ILE A 94 11.17 8.90 24.36
N LYS A 95 10.67 9.39 25.52
CA LYS A 95 11.32 9.19 26.83
C LYS A 95 11.24 7.76 27.34
N GLN A 96 10.33 6.92 26.84
CA GLN A 96 10.28 5.49 27.18
C GLN A 96 11.38 4.69 26.46
N LEU A 97 11.95 5.21 25.36
CA LEU A 97 13.08 4.57 24.69
C LEU A 97 14.33 4.74 25.56
N ASN A 98 14.85 3.62 26.10
CA ASN A 98 16.00 3.61 27.02
C ASN A 98 17.18 4.44 26.50
N ASP A 99 17.45 4.31 25.21
CA ASP A 99 18.55 4.98 24.50
C ASP A 99 18.38 6.51 24.42
N LEU A 100 17.16 7.02 24.63
CA LEU A 100 16.80 8.43 24.46
C LEU A 100 16.40 9.10 25.79
N LYS A 101 16.42 8.39 26.92
CA LYS A 101 16.03 8.91 28.24
C LYS A 101 16.79 10.17 28.67
N ASN A 102 18.06 10.26 28.28
CA ASN A 102 18.96 11.34 28.67
C ASN A 102 19.03 12.50 27.65
N LEU A 103 18.25 12.45 26.55
CA LEU A 103 18.19 13.56 25.60
C LEU A 103 17.63 14.82 26.27
N LYS A 104 18.21 15.98 25.94
CA LYS A 104 17.70 17.25 26.45
C LYS A 104 16.32 17.53 25.87
N ASP A 105 15.43 18.10 26.68
CA ASP A 105 14.05 18.42 26.25
C ASP A 105 14.02 19.33 25.01
N LYS A 106 15.00 20.25 24.86
CA LYS A 106 15.14 21.09 23.66
C LYS A 106 15.29 20.26 22.38
N GLU A 107 16.04 19.16 22.43
CA GLU A 107 16.27 18.30 21.26
C GLU A 107 15.06 17.44 20.94
N ILE A 108 14.37 16.93 21.97
CA ILE A 108 13.13 16.18 21.80
C ILE A 108 12.06 17.10 21.19
N ASN A 109 11.92 18.33 21.71
CA ASN A 109 10.96 19.30 21.21
C ASN A 109 11.21 19.67 19.75
N ALA A 110 12.47 19.88 19.35
CA ALA A 110 12.80 20.15 17.96
C ALA A 110 12.36 19.00 17.02
N VAL A 111 12.54 17.75 17.43
CA VAL A 111 12.08 16.59 16.64
C VAL A 111 10.57 16.46 16.61
N ILE A 112 9.90 16.75 17.72
CA ILE A 112 8.43 16.74 17.79
C ILE A 112 7.85 17.78 16.84
N GLU A 113 8.35 19.02 16.83
CA GLU A 113 7.85 20.08 15.95
C GLU A 113 8.13 19.80 14.46
N ASP A 114 9.21 19.08 14.16
CA ASP A 114 9.52 18.68 12.78
C ASP A 114 8.64 17.52 12.29
N ILE A 115 8.35 16.53 13.14
CA ILE A 115 7.52 15.36 12.79
C ILE A 115 6.01 15.68 12.87
N ILE A 116 5.58 16.32 13.96
CA ILE A 116 4.18 16.57 14.29
C ILE A 116 3.79 17.98 13.82
N LYS A 117 3.30 18.06 12.59
CA LYS A 117 2.71 19.28 12.01
C LYS A 117 1.20 19.22 12.13
N ILE A 118 0.67 19.75 13.22
CA ILE A 118 -0.76 19.81 13.49
C ILE A 118 -1.33 21.13 12.96
N TYR A 119 -2.47 21.05 12.31
CA TYR A 119 -3.30 22.17 11.89
C TYR A 119 -4.72 21.92 12.37
N TRP A 120 -5.37 22.95 12.88
CA TRP A 120 -6.75 22.85 13.30
C TRP A 120 -7.51 24.14 12.98
N ALA A 121 -8.82 24.01 12.85
CA ALA A 121 -9.76 25.11 12.70
C ALA A 121 -10.99 24.83 13.56
N GLU A 122 -11.56 25.87 14.15
CA GLU A 122 -12.71 25.73 15.03
C GLU A 122 -13.77 26.80 14.75
N VAL A 123 -15.03 26.40 14.82
CA VAL A 123 -16.19 27.27 14.61
C VAL A 123 -17.25 26.98 15.67
N GLU A 124 -17.78 28.03 16.28
CA GLU A 124 -18.97 27.94 17.15
C GLU A 124 -20.24 27.86 16.30
N PHE A 125 -21.21 27.06 16.76
CA PHE A 125 -22.50 26.92 16.10
C PHE A 125 -23.60 26.57 17.12
N GLU A 126 -24.84 26.90 16.76
CA GLU A 126 -26.04 26.49 17.48
C GLU A 126 -26.70 25.34 16.69
N ASP A 127 -27.63 25.66 15.77
CA ASP A 127 -28.35 24.65 14.98
C ASP A 127 -27.86 24.51 13.52
N GLU A 128 -26.96 25.40 13.06
CA GLU A 128 -26.53 25.46 11.66
C GLU A 128 -25.27 24.61 11.36
N TYR A 129 -25.29 23.33 11.73
CA TYR A 129 -24.14 22.41 11.58
C TYR A 129 -23.53 22.42 10.16
N GLU A 130 -24.36 22.39 9.11
CA GLU A 130 -23.86 22.35 7.72
C GLU A 130 -23.09 23.62 7.33
N LYS A 131 -23.52 24.80 7.82
CA LYS A 131 -22.78 26.04 7.59
C LYS A 131 -21.47 26.06 8.39
N ALA A 132 -21.51 25.58 9.63
CA ALA A 132 -20.32 25.43 10.47
C ALA A 132 -19.29 24.50 9.83
N TYR A 133 -19.73 23.37 9.28
CA TYR A 133 -18.89 22.40 8.56
C TYR A 133 -18.20 23.03 7.34
N LYS A 134 -18.96 23.70 6.46
CA LYS A 134 -18.39 24.38 5.29
C LYS A 134 -17.39 25.46 5.70
N LYS A 135 -17.69 26.20 6.78
CA LYS A 135 -16.82 27.26 7.31
C LYS A 135 -15.52 26.69 7.91
N VAL A 136 -15.58 25.66 8.74
CA VAL A 136 -14.39 25.08 9.39
C VAL A 136 -13.43 24.48 8.36
N HIS A 137 -13.96 23.80 7.33
CA HIS A 137 -13.16 23.28 6.23
C HIS A 137 -12.46 24.40 5.44
N LYS A 138 -13.21 25.46 5.08
CA LYS A 138 -12.63 26.62 4.39
C LYS A 138 -11.51 27.29 5.21
N ILE A 139 -11.69 27.41 6.52
CA ILE A 139 -10.65 27.97 7.42
C ILE A 139 -9.43 27.05 7.44
N LEU A 140 -9.60 25.74 7.61
CA LEU A 140 -8.47 24.82 7.66
C LEU A 140 -7.69 24.79 6.34
N GLU A 141 -8.38 24.80 5.20
CA GLU A 141 -7.76 24.89 3.88
C GLU A 141 -6.97 26.19 3.73
N ALA A 142 -7.53 27.32 4.16
CA ALA A 142 -6.81 28.59 4.18
C ALA A 142 -5.54 28.50 5.05
N VAL A 143 -5.64 27.96 6.28
CA VAL A 143 -4.49 27.75 7.17
C VAL A 143 -3.41 26.87 6.52
N LYS A 144 -3.80 25.80 5.82
CA LYS A 144 -2.86 24.91 5.12
C LYS A 144 -2.17 25.62 3.94
N HIS A 145 -2.87 26.49 3.21
CA HIS A 145 -2.33 27.22 2.06
C HIS A 145 -1.53 28.48 2.43
N THR A 146 -1.90 29.19 3.49
CA THR A 146 -1.20 30.41 3.96
C THR A 146 -0.10 30.08 4.96
N ARG A 147 0.35 28.82 5.03
CA ARG A 147 1.38 28.41 5.97
C ARG A 147 2.65 29.23 5.73
N VAL A 148 3.13 29.90 6.77
CA VAL A 148 4.44 30.53 6.72
C VAL A 148 5.46 29.39 6.74
N PHE A 149 6.13 29.20 5.60
CA PHE A 149 7.33 28.40 5.58
C PHE A 149 8.33 29.11 6.47
N LYS A 150 8.54 28.59 7.69
CA LYS A 150 9.77 28.87 8.40
C LYS A 150 10.86 28.24 7.55
N ASN A 151 11.45 29.07 6.68
CA ASN A 151 12.81 28.81 6.25
C ASN A 151 13.59 28.75 7.56
N GLU A 152 13.94 27.55 8.02
CA GLU A 152 15.05 27.40 8.94
C GLU A 152 16.34 27.73 8.18
N GLN A 153 16.41 28.95 7.64
CA GLN A 153 17.65 29.66 7.44
C GLN A 153 18.00 30.29 8.79
N ASP A 154 18.25 29.48 9.81
CA ASP A 154 18.69 30.02 11.10
C ASP A 154 19.74 29.12 11.77
N GLU A 155 20.95 29.68 11.71
CA GLU A 155 22.00 29.71 12.74
C GLU A 155 22.85 28.49 13.03
N ASN A 156 22.57 27.33 12.45
CA ASN A 156 23.62 26.33 12.24
C ASN A 156 23.31 25.54 10.96
N LEU A 157 23.90 25.96 9.83
CA LEU A 157 24.27 25.03 8.77
C LEU A 157 25.20 23.99 9.39
N ILE A 158 24.64 23.01 10.11
CA ILE A 158 25.37 21.84 10.56
C ILE A 158 25.70 21.12 9.25
N LYS A 159 26.87 21.44 8.69
CA LYS A 159 27.48 20.68 7.61
C LYS A 159 27.69 19.28 8.17
N GLY A 160 27.17 18.28 7.49
CA GLY A 160 27.25 16.92 7.99
C GLY A 160 26.58 15.93 7.04
N PRO A 161 26.92 14.64 7.19
CA PRO A 161 26.29 13.59 6.39
C PRO A 161 24.77 13.57 6.64
N LYS A 162 24.02 13.28 5.58
CA LYS A 162 22.56 13.15 5.64
C LYS A 162 22.16 11.73 6.05
N CYS A 163 21.02 11.65 6.72
CA CYS A 163 20.43 10.39 7.16
C CYS A 163 20.20 9.44 5.97
N SER A 164 20.62 8.18 6.10
CA SER A 164 20.48 7.16 5.04
C SER A 164 19.03 6.76 4.73
N ILE A 165 18.09 7.06 5.63
CA ILE A 165 16.67 6.75 5.45
C ILE A 165 15.93 7.95 4.82
N CYS A 166 15.88 9.09 5.50
CA CYS A 166 15.11 10.24 4.99
C CYS A 166 15.88 11.05 3.93
N GLY A 167 17.21 11.11 3.98
CA GLY A 167 18.04 11.97 3.12
C GLY A 167 17.95 13.47 3.43
N LYS A 168 17.08 13.89 4.36
CA LYS A 168 16.79 15.30 4.68
C LYS A 168 17.60 15.82 5.87
N ARG A 169 17.52 15.10 6.99
CA ARG A 169 18.07 15.50 8.29
C ARG A 169 19.52 15.04 8.44
N ASN A 170 20.31 15.76 9.24
CA ASN A 170 21.67 15.35 9.55
C ASN A 170 21.70 14.12 10.45
N VAL A 171 22.75 13.33 10.27
CA VAL A 171 23.02 12.13 11.07
C VAL A 171 23.32 12.54 12.51
N ARG A 172 22.73 11.80 13.45
CA ARG A 172 23.03 11.89 14.88
C ARG A 172 23.48 10.56 15.48
N TYR A 173 23.04 9.46 14.89
CA TYR A 173 23.31 8.11 15.35
C TYR A 173 23.97 7.33 14.23
N ILE A 174 25.05 6.62 14.55
CA ILE A 174 25.67 5.65 13.65
C ILE A 174 25.43 4.29 14.29
N LEU A 175 24.60 3.48 13.65
CA LEU A 175 24.40 2.10 14.07
C LEU A 175 25.60 1.29 13.54
N SER A 176 26.63 1.15 14.36
CA SER A 176 27.78 0.30 14.05
C SER A 176 27.98 -0.72 15.18
N LYS A 177 28.72 -1.80 14.88
CA LYS A 177 29.21 -2.75 15.89
C LYS A 177 30.23 -2.13 16.87
N LYS A 178 30.52 -0.83 16.83
CA LYS A 178 31.44 -0.14 17.75
C LYS A 178 31.07 1.35 17.94
N ASN A 179 30.59 1.65 19.14
CA ASN A 179 30.58 2.94 19.85
C ASN A 179 31.07 4.18 19.09
N ILE A 180 30.18 5.15 18.93
CA ILE A 180 30.51 6.57 19.08
C ILE A 180 29.37 7.18 19.91
N ASN A 181 29.69 7.61 21.13
CA ASN A 181 28.85 8.29 22.14
C ASN A 181 27.93 7.47 23.07
N GLY A 182 28.36 6.28 23.50
CA GLY A 182 27.91 5.72 24.79
C GLY A 182 26.44 5.31 24.90
N ILE A 183 25.83 4.85 23.81
CA ILE A 183 24.51 4.20 23.83
C ILE A 183 24.68 2.81 23.22
N GLU A 184 24.57 1.78 24.06
CA GLU A 184 24.58 0.38 23.62
C GLU A 184 23.24 0.02 22.94
N SER A 185 23.17 0.10 21.61
CA SER A 185 22.07 -0.53 20.87
C SER A 185 22.52 -1.84 20.23
N ASN A 186 22.33 -2.96 20.93
CA ASN A 186 22.63 -4.33 20.47
C ASN A 186 21.70 -4.87 19.37
N LYS A 187 21.07 -3.99 18.61
CA LYS A 187 20.25 -4.36 17.46
C LYS A 187 20.61 -3.41 16.34
N LEU A 188 21.29 -3.92 15.31
CA LEU A 188 21.11 -3.61 13.87
C LEU A 188 22.43 -3.86 13.09
N LYS A 189 22.27 -4.47 11.92
CA LYS A 189 23.33 -4.76 10.94
C LYS A 189 23.20 -3.76 9.79
N GLU A 190 24.35 -3.36 9.25
CA GLU A 190 24.65 -2.25 8.32
C GLU A 190 25.00 -0.91 8.98
N LYS A 191 25.93 -0.17 8.34
CA LYS A 191 26.31 1.21 8.67
C LYS A 191 25.15 2.18 8.34
N ASP A 192 24.01 2.03 9.02
CA ASP A 192 22.90 2.98 8.88
C ASP A 192 23.26 4.26 9.67
N TYR A 193 23.37 5.36 8.95
CA TYR A 193 23.58 6.70 9.49
C TYR A 193 22.22 7.36 9.69
N LEU A 194 21.73 7.45 10.92
CA LEU A 194 20.36 7.86 11.22
C LEU A 194 20.30 9.25 11.88
N CYS A 195 19.32 10.05 11.48
CA CYS A 195 18.87 11.19 12.28
C CYS A 195 17.99 10.71 13.45
N LEU A 196 17.76 11.59 14.44
CA LEU A 196 16.94 11.24 15.62
C LEU A 196 15.51 10.79 15.23
N ALA A 197 14.87 11.46 14.27
CA ALA A 197 13.55 11.08 13.77
C ALA A 197 13.50 9.64 13.20
N CYS A 198 14.45 9.31 12.33
CA CYS A 198 14.53 7.98 11.72
C CYS A 198 15.02 6.91 12.71
N TYR A 199 15.82 7.30 13.70
CA TYR A 199 16.22 6.43 14.79
C TYR A 199 15.01 6.03 15.64
N ILE A 200 14.14 6.98 16.02
CA ILE A 200 12.90 6.70 16.76
C ILE A 200 12.02 5.72 15.97
N LYS A 201 11.82 5.94 14.67
CA LYS A 201 11.07 5.00 13.81
C LYS A 201 11.67 3.60 13.83
N ARG A 202 12.99 3.48 13.84
CA ARG A 202 13.68 2.18 13.78
C ARG A 202 13.64 1.43 15.11
N THR A 203 13.65 2.14 16.24
CA THR A 203 13.78 1.56 17.58
C THR A 203 12.48 1.44 18.35
N LEU A 204 11.43 2.16 17.93
CA LEU A 204 10.10 2.00 18.48
C LEU A 204 9.66 0.53 18.31
N LYS A 205 9.05 -0.03 19.36
CA LYS A 205 8.42 -1.35 19.30
C LYS A 205 6.96 -1.12 19.65
N GLU A 206 6.10 -1.24 18.64
CA GLU A 206 4.65 -1.18 18.77
C GLU A 206 4.16 -2.21 19.80
N ASP A 207 4.65 -3.44 19.67
CA ASP A 207 4.52 -4.50 20.69
C ASP A 207 5.81 -5.32 20.81
N LYS A 208 6.13 -5.86 22.00
CA LYS A 208 7.27 -6.79 22.15
C LYS A 208 7.01 -8.13 21.45
N ASN A 209 5.73 -8.45 21.19
CA ASN A 209 5.26 -9.70 20.61
C ASN A 209 4.93 -9.62 19.12
N GLU A 210 4.92 -8.44 18.50
CA GLU A 210 4.69 -8.34 17.05
C GLU A 210 5.88 -8.92 16.27
N LYS A 211 5.57 -9.92 15.44
CA LYS A 211 6.54 -10.54 14.53
C LYS A 211 7.00 -9.49 13.52
N GLN A 212 8.24 -9.01 13.65
CA GLN A 212 8.82 -8.04 12.73
C GLN A 212 8.94 -8.66 11.32
N ASN A 213 8.11 -8.19 10.39
CA ASN A 213 8.17 -8.59 9.00
C ASN A 213 9.27 -7.82 8.24
N SER A 214 9.76 -8.43 7.16
CA SER A 214 10.66 -7.82 6.19
C SER A 214 10.12 -8.10 4.79
N THR A 215 10.53 -7.34 3.78
CA THR A 215 10.11 -7.60 2.39
C THR A 215 10.40 -9.04 1.96
N ALA A 216 11.55 -9.58 2.36
CA ALA A 216 11.93 -10.97 2.14
C ALA A 216 10.99 -11.96 2.84
N LYS A 217 10.60 -11.69 4.09
CA LYS A 217 9.66 -12.55 4.84
C LYS A 217 8.26 -12.54 4.21
N ILE A 218 7.79 -11.36 3.80
CA ILE A 218 6.46 -11.19 3.18
C ILE A 218 6.43 -11.92 1.84
N ALA A 219 7.48 -11.78 1.03
CA ALA A 219 7.63 -12.52 -0.22
C ALA A 219 7.57 -14.04 0.02
N LEU A 220 8.39 -14.56 0.95
CA LEU A 220 8.43 -15.97 1.35
C LEU A 220 7.22 -16.44 2.18
N GLY A 221 6.20 -15.61 2.40
CA GLY A 221 5.15 -15.89 3.39
C GLY A 221 4.44 -17.23 3.18
N ARG A 222 4.24 -17.61 1.92
CA ARG A 222 3.63 -18.88 1.54
C ARG A 222 4.61 -20.05 1.69
N TRP A 223 5.82 -19.94 1.14
CA TRP A 223 6.87 -20.94 1.34
C TRP A 223 7.14 -21.25 2.81
N ILE A 224 7.19 -20.22 3.67
CA ILE A 224 7.34 -20.38 5.12
C ILE A 224 6.16 -21.17 5.70
N LYS A 225 4.92 -20.79 5.38
CA LYS A 225 3.72 -21.45 5.89
C LYS A 225 3.66 -22.92 5.49
N GLU A 226 3.84 -23.21 4.20
CA GLU A 226 3.79 -24.57 3.66
C GLU A 226 4.87 -25.48 4.27
N ASN A 227 6.08 -24.96 4.52
CA ASN A 227 7.15 -25.75 5.14
C ASN A 227 7.01 -25.88 6.66
N ILE A 228 6.38 -24.93 7.35
CA ILE A 228 6.01 -25.12 8.76
C ILE A 228 4.94 -26.21 8.89
N GLU A 229 4.01 -26.28 7.95
CA GLU A 229 2.94 -27.29 7.95
C GLU A 229 3.45 -28.69 7.56
N ASN A 230 4.28 -28.80 6.51
CA ASN A 230 4.67 -30.08 5.93
C ASN A 230 6.08 -30.56 6.33
N ASN A 231 7.03 -29.65 6.58
CA ASN A 231 8.47 -29.94 6.70
C ASN A 231 9.11 -29.26 7.93
N LYS A 232 8.35 -29.13 9.02
CA LYS A 232 8.68 -28.27 10.17
C LYS A 232 10.10 -28.43 10.72
N CYS A 233 10.52 -29.67 10.96
CA CYS A 233 11.83 -29.98 11.55
C CYS A 233 12.99 -29.48 10.67
N ILE A 234 12.88 -29.65 9.35
CA ILE A 234 13.90 -29.21 8.39
C ILE A 234 13.90 -27.69 8.28
N TYR A 235 12.72 -27.09 8.19
CA TYR A 235 12.57 -25.63 8.16
C TYR A 235 13.19 -24.98 9.40
N GLU A 236 12.92 -25.49 10.60
CA GLU A 236 13.46 -24.95 11.85
C GLU A 236 14.99 -25.04 11.91
N LYS A 237 15.58 -26.12 11.37
CA LYS A 237 17.06 -26.24 11.25
C LYS A 237 17.63 -25.18 10.31
N LEU A 238 17.04 -25.02 9.12
CA LEU A 238 17.46 -24.00 8.15
C LEU A 238 17.28 -22.59 8.72
N GLU A 239 16.16 -22.32 9.38
CA GLU A 239 15.85 -21.03 10.00
C GLU A 239 16.85 -20.68 11.10
N LYS A 240 17.19 -21.64 11.97
CA LYS A 240 18.19 -21.47 13.01
C LYS A 240 19.57 -21.16 12.41
N LYS A 241 19.96 -21.90 11.37
CA LYS A 241 21.22 -21.68 10.65
C LYS A 241 21.26 -20.29 10.00
N ALA A 242 20.17 -19.88 9.34
CA ALA A 242 20.01 -18.54 8.79
C ALA A 242 20.11 -17.45 9.87
N GLU A 243 19.54 -17.67 11.06
CA GLU A 243 19.61 -16.75 12.18
C GLU A 243 21.04 -16.59 12.71
N GLU A 244 21.78 -17.69 12.86
CA GLU A 244 23.18 -17.71 13.27
C GLU A 244 24.08 -16.97 12.27
N ILE A 245 24.00 -17.32 10.99
CA ILE A 245 24.78 -16.71 9.90
C ILE A 245 24.45 -15.22 9.76
N SER A 246 23.17 -14.86 9.94
CA SER A 246 22.78 -13.45 9.91
C SER A 246 23.65 -12.66 10.89
N LYS A 247 24.02 -13.23 12.05
CA LYS A 247 25.04 -12.80 13.05
C LYS A 247 26.14 -11.88 12.50
N SER A 248 26.74 -12.37 11.43
CA SER A 248 27.94 -11.83 10.78
C SER A 248 27.73 -11.46 9.32
N SER A 249 26.62 -11.89 8.71
CA SER A 249 26.30 -11.61 7.30
C SER A 249 25.78 -10.18 7.06
N LYS A 250 25.91 -9.74 5.80
CA LYS A 250 25.20 -8.55 5.28
C LYS A 250 23.70 -8.82 5.06
N TYR A 251 23.30 -10.08 4.89
CA TYR A 251 21.90 -10.45 4.67
C TYR A 251 21.14 -10.59 5.99
N GLY A 252 19.87 -10.19 5.98
CA GLY A 252 18.95 -10.45 7.07
C GLY A 252 18.57 -11.94 7.16
N LYS A 253 18.05 -12.38 8.32
CA LYS A 253 17.59 -13.76 8.57
C LYS A 253 16.75 -14.32 7.42
N TYR A 254 15.67 -13.63 7.04
CA TYR A 254 14.78 -14.10 5.97
C TYR A 254 15.38 -13.99 4.56
N GLN A 255 16.35 -13.10 4.35
CA GLN A 255 17.09 -13.07 3.09
C GLN A 255 18.01 -14.28 2.95
N LEU A 256 18.54 -14.80 4.06
CA LEU A 256 19.35 -16.02 4.10
C LEU A 256 18.51 -17.29 3.92
N LEU A 257 17.18 -17.24 3.96
CA LEU A 257 16.36 -18.41 3.64
C LEU A 257 16.39 -18.72 2.13
N TYR A 258 16.62 -17.72 1.27
CA TYR A 258 16.83 -17.95 -0.15
C TYR A 258 18.11 -18.75 -0.39
N LYS A 259 17.99 -19.84 -1.15
CA LYS A 259 19.10 -20.75 -1.47
C LYS A 259 20.30 -20.00 -2.02
N GLU A 260 20.11 -19.06 -2.95
CA GLU A 260 21.20 -18.32 -3.56
C GLU A 260 21.95 -17.38 -2.59
N ASN A 261 21.34 -16.98 -1.48
CA ASN A 261 21.97 -16.12 -0.48
C ASN A 261 22.63 -16.98 0.60
N MET A 262 21.99 -18.08 1.02
CA MET A 262 22.56 -19.03 1.97
C MET A 262 23.88 -19.60 1.45
N LEU A 263 23.88 -20.10 0.21
CA LEU A 263 25.06 -20.73 -0.41
C LEU A 263 26.25 -19.77 -0.57
N LYS A 264 26.03 -18.45 -0.55
CA LYS A 264 27.10 -17.44 -0.63
C LYS A 264 27.77 -17.14 0.72
N GLU A 265 27.16 -17.54 1.83
CA GLU A 265 27.57 -17.14 3.18
C GLU A 265 28.02 -18.32 4.04
N ILE A 266 27.73 -19.55 3.63
CA ILE A 266 28.19 -20.78 4.29
C ILE A 266 29.57 -21.22 3.79
N LYS A 267 30.24 -22.07 4.57
CA LYS A 267 31.48 -22.73 4.16
C LYS A 267 31.20 -23.92 3.24
N GLU A 268 32.18 -24.30 2.43
CA GLU A 268 32.08 -25.43 1.48
C GLU A 268 31.72 -26.76 2.18
N GLU A 269 32.29 -27.01 3.36
CA GLU A 269 32.01 -28.20 4.19
C GLU A 269 30.53 -28.34 4.59
N GLU A 270 29.81 -27.21 4.69
CA GLU A 270 28.39 -27.15 5.08
C GLU A 270 27.43 -27.22 3.89
N MET A 271 27.96 -27.18 2.66
CA MET A 271 27.16 -27.02 1.46
C MET A 271 26.22 -28.21 1.21
N ASN A 272 26.72 -29.44 1.37
CA ASN A 272 25.90 -30.65 1.18
C ASN A 272 24.76 -30.73 2.20
N GLU A 273 25.03 -30.40 3.47
CA GLU A 273 24.00 -30.37 4.52
C GLU A 273 22.88 -29.39 4.16
N VAL A 274 23.25 -28.17 3.74
CA VAL A 274 22.28 -27.12 3.39
C VAL A 274 21.52 -27.47 2.11
N LEU A 275 22.17 -28.07 1.12
CA LEU A 275 21.50 -28.53 -0.11
C LEU A 275 20.44 -29.59 0.21
N ASN A 276 20.73 -30.54 1.10
CA ASN A 276 19.76 -31.54 1.55
C ASN A 276 18.52 -30.88 2.19
N TYR A 277 18.70 -29.80 2.99
CA TYR A 277 17.54 -29.05 3.51
C TYR A 277 16.65 -28.52 2.39
N TYR A 278 17.24 -27.93 1.34
CA TYR A 278 16.46 -27.41 0.21
C TYR A 278 15.83 -28.49 -0.68
N GLU A 279 16.38 -29.70 -0.69
CA GLU A 279 15.78 -30.84 -1.40
C GLU A 279 14.54 -31.38 -0.69
N GLU A 280 14.50 -31.32 0.64
CA GLU A 280 13.36 -31.75 1.47
C GLU A 280 12.27 -30.67 1.61
N LEU A 281 12.62 -29.40 1.45
CA LEU A 281 11.68 -28.29 1.51
C LEU A 281 10.94 -28.10 0.17
N THR A 282 9.82 -27.38 0.22
CA THR A 282 9.14 -27.00 -1.04
C THR A 282 10.07 -26.14 -1.90
N LYS A 283 10.03 -26.35 -3.22
CA LYS A 283 11.04 -25.79 -4.14
C LYS A 283 10.92 -24.29 -4.35
N THR A 284 9.69 -23.78 -4.38
CA THR A 284 9.38 -22.44 -4.85
C THR A 284 9.60 -21.38 -3.76
N GLN A 285 10.66 -20.58 -3.90
CA GLN A 285 11.01 -19.51 -2.97
C GLN A 285 10.63 -18.14 -3.55
N GLU A 286 9.40 -17.68 -3.31
CA GLU A 286 8.89 -16.50 -3.99
C GLU A 286 9.71 -15.25 -3.68
N LYS A 287 10.19 -14.58 -4.73
CA LYS A 287 11.08 -13.40 -4.62
C LYS A 287 10.35 -12.06 -4.68
N TYR A 288 9.06 -12.09 -4.94
CA TYR A 288 8.25 -10.89 -5.12
C TYR A 288 7.22 -10.77 -4.00
N TYR A 289 6.98 -9.53 -3.59
CA TYR A 289 5.87 -9.15 -2.72
C TYR A 289 5.05 -8.06 -3.42
N CYS A 290 3.91 -7.72 -2.84
CA CYS A 290 3.02 -6.69 -3.34
C CYS A 290 2.98 -5.51 -2.36
N ILE A 291 3.13 -4.29 -2.86
CA ILE A 291 2.57 -3.09 -2.22
C ILE A 291 1.13 -2.95 -2.72
N TYR A 292 0.16 -3.09 -1.83
CA TYR A 292 -1.25 -2.88 -2.14
C TYR A 292 -1.69 -1.52 -1.61
N ARG A 293 -2.32 -0.72 -2.48
CA ARG A 293 -2.89 0.57 -2.12
C ARG A 293 -4.37 0.63 -2.48
N PHE A 294 -5.14 1.31 -1.65
CA PHE A 294 -6.58 1.51 -1.83
C PHE A 294 -6.96 2.90 -1.32
N ASP A 295 -7.89 3.57 -2.00
CA ASP A 295 -8.36 4.92 -1.69
C ASP A 295 -9.84 5.06 -2.07
N ILE A 296 -10.68 5.50 -1.12
CA ILE A 296 -12.11 5.73 -1.35
C ILE A 296 -12.29 6.98 -2.20
N ASP A 297 -12.91 6.80 -3.37
CA ASP A 297 -12.98 7.84 -4.37
C ASP A 297 -13.94 8.96 -4.00
N ASN A 298 -13.43 10.19 -4.11
CA ASN A 298 -14.16 11.41 -3.81
C ASN A 298 -14.72 11.47 -2.37
N LEU A 299 -14.09 10.80 -1.39
CA LEU A 299 -14.63 10.76 -0.01
C LEU A 299 -14.92 12.17 0.53
N GLY A 300 -14.06 13.17 0.28
CA GLY A 300 -14.33 14.55 0.67
C GLY A 300 -15.64 15.14 0.10
N LYS A 301 -16.01 14.82 -1.15
CA LYS A 301 -17.29 15.25 -1.74
C LYS A 301 -18.48 14.53 -1.11
N TRP A 302 -18.32 13.24 -0.80
CA TRP A 302 -19.30 12.48 -0.03
C TRP A 302 -19.49 13.11 1.34
N MET A 303 -18.42 13.32 2.10
CA MET A 303 -18.47 13.93 3.43
C MET A 303 -19.07 15.34 3.43
N ASN A 304 -18.87 16.14 2.38
CA ASN A 304 -19.51 17.45 2.25
C ASN A 304 -21.02 17.38 1.91
N GLY A 305 -21.58 16.18 1.78
CA GLY A 305 -22.99 15.99 1.46
C GLY A 305 -23.35 16.34 0.03
N LYS A 306 -22.40 16.31 -0.92
CA LYS A 306 -22.72 16.58 -2.35
C LYS A 306 -23.75 15.58 -2.89
N TYR A 307 -23.74 14.36 -2.39
CA TYR A 307 -24.59 13.25 -2.84
C TYR A 307 -25.64 12.83 -1.82
N LYS A 308 -25.84 13.61 -0.74
CA LYS A 308 -26.89 13.34 0.24
C LYS A 308 -28.25 13.75 -0.31
N ASP A 309 -29.32 13.14 0.20
CA ASP A 309 -30.67 13.59 -0.12
C ASP A 309 -30.92 14.98 0.50
N SER A 310 -31.66 15.85 -0.21
CA SER A 310 -31.86 17.24 0.23
C SER A 310 -32.52 17.36 1.60
N LYS A 311 -33.33 16.37 1.99
CA LYS A 311 -34.03 16.29 3.28
C LYS A 311 -33.19 15.72 4.43
N GLU A 312 -32.02 15.17 4.12
CA GLU A 312 -31.19 14.47 5.09
C GLU A 312 -30.29 15.44 5.87
N ASN A 313 -30.21 15.25 7.19
CA ASN A 313 -29.30 16.01 8.05
C ASN A 313 -27.85 15.62 7.73
N LEU A 314 -26.99 16.62 7.50
CA LEU A 314 -25.59 16.37 7.11
C LEU A 314 -24.81 15.62 8.20
N LYS A 315 -25.05 15.92 9.48
CA LYS A 315 -24.31 15.29 10.59
C LYS A 315 -24.61 13.80 10.65
N ASP A 316 -25.89 13.43 10.61
CA ASP A 316 -26.33 12.03 10.66
C ASP A 316 -25.83 11.25 9.45
N TYR A 317 -25.90 11.87 8.26
CA TYR A 317 -25.33 11.31 7.03
C TYR A 317 -23.83 11.03 7.14
N GLN A 318 -23.06 11.99 7.68
CA GLN A 318 -21.62 11.84 7.88
C GLN A 318 -21.30 10.74 8.90
N GLN A 319 -22.07 10.65 9.99
CA GLN A 319 -21.90 9.60 11.00
C GLN A 319 -22.22 8.22 10.43
N GLU A 320 -23.29 8.09 9.64
CA GLU A 320 -23.64 6.82 8.98
C GLU A 320 -22.52 6.38 8.02
N LEU A 321 -22.02 7.29 7.18
CA LEU A 321 -20.93 6.99 6.25
C LEU A 321 -19.64 6.61 6.99
N SER A 322 -19.27 7.37 8.02
CA SER A 322 -18.12 7.11 8.89
C SER A 322 -18.20 5.72 9.53
N ASN A 323 -19.38 5.33 10.03
CA ASN A 323 -19.61 4.00 10.63
C ASN A 323 -19.43 2.87 9.63
N LYS A 324 -19.97 3.00 8.42
CA LYS A 324 -19.83 1.96 7.39
C LYS A 324 -18.40 1.82 6.89
N ILE A 325 -17.67 2.93 6.76
CA ILE A 325 -16.25 2.91 6.41
C ILE A 325 -15.44 2.20 7.52
N ASN A 326 -15.76 2.49 8.77
CA ASN A 326 -15.11 1.81 9.90
C ASN A 326 -15.43 0.30 9.92
N GLU A 327 -16.68 -0.10 9.73
CA GLU A 327 -17.09 -1.51 9.63
C GLU A 327 -16.31 -2.22 8.51
N PHE A 328 -16.14 -1.57 7.35
CA PHE A 328 -15.33 -2.08 6.26
C PHE A 328 -13.86 -2.27 6.66
N PHE A 329 -13.24 -1.29 7.33
CA PHE A 329 -11.86 -1.43 7.78
C PHE A 329 -11.68 -2.46 8.91
N GLU A 330 -12.70 -2.76 9.70
CA GLU A 330 -12.67 -3.88 10.63
C GLU A 330 -12.60 -5.24 9.91
N LYS A 331 -13.26 -5.37 8.75
CA LYS A 331 -13.13 -6.57 7.90
C LYS A 331 -11.73 -6.70 7.32
N VAL A 332 -11.16 -5.58 6.89
CA VAL A 332 -9.77 -5.52 6.44
C VAL A 332 -8.83 -6.04 7.54
N LEU A 333 -8.99 -5.59 8.79
CA LEU A 333 -8.14 -6.05 9.89
C LEU A 333 -8.20 -7.57 10.08
N LYS A 334 -9.38 -8.17 10.01
CA LYS A 334 -9.56 -9.63 10.15
C LYS A 334 -8.75 -10.41 9.13
N PHE A 335 -8.65 -9.93 7.89
CA PHE A 335 -7.79 -10.56 6.89
C PHE A 335 -6.33 -10.63 7.33
N PHE A 336 -5.79 -9.57 7.95
CA PHE A 336 -4.39 -9.56 8.40
C PHE A 336 -4.19 -10.35 9.69
N ASP A 337 -5.19 -10.42 10.57
CA ASP A 337 -5.18 -11.30 11.75
C ASP A 337 -5.07 -12.78 11.32
N GLU A 338 -5.72 -13.17 10.23
CA GLU A 338 -5.69 -14.54 9.69
C GLU A 338 -4.45 -14.85 8.82
N ASN A 339 -3.73 -13.82 8.36
CA ASN A 339 -2.60 -13.95 7.43
C ASN A 339 -1.34 -13.22 7.96
N GLU A 340 -0.79 -13.71 9.08
CA GLU A 340 0.30 -13.07 9.85
C GLU A 340 1.60 -12.75 9.08
N ASN A 341 1.82 -13.38 7.92
CA ASN A 341 2.99 -13.11 7.07
C ASN A 341 2.83 -11.84 6.22
N ASN A 342 1.63 -11.30 6.11
CA ASN A 342 1.33 -10.03 5.48
C ASN A 342 1.42 -8.89 6.51
N THR A 343 1.53 -7.65 6.04
CA THR A 343 1.69 -6.48 6.92
C THR A 343 0.74 -5.37 6.52
N LEU A 344 -0.17 -5.02 7.43
CA LEU A 344 -0.98 -3.81 7.33
C LEU A 344 -0.20 -2.61 7.85
N VAL A 345 0.07 -1.64 6.98
CA VAL A 345 0.78 -0.41 7.38
C VAL A 345 -0.21 0.56 8.00
N TYR A 346 -1.28 0.90 7.29
CA TYR A 346 -2.42 1.67 7.79
C TYR A 346 -3.69 1.29 7.02
N ALA A 347 -4.83 1.46 7.68
CA ALA A 347 -6.17 1.30 7.12
C ALA A 347 -7.14 2.14 7.95
N GLY A 348 -7.62 3.25 7.40
CA GLY A 348 -8.57 4.11 8.11
C GLY A 348 -8.71 5.49 7.50
N GLY A 349 -9.91 6.07 7.61
CA GLY A 349 -10.25 7.30 6.89
C GLY A 349 -10.70 6.97 5.47
N ASP A 350 -9.91 7.34 4.47
CA ASP A 350 -10.12 7.05 3.05
C ASP A 350 -9.14 6.04 2.47
N ASP A 351 -7.95 5.87 3.06
CA ASP A 351 -6.86 5.13 2.43
C ASP A 351 -6.40 3.89 3.19
N LEU A 352 -5.75 3.00 2.44
CA LEU A 352 -5.11 1.78 2.94
C LEU A 352 -3.80 1.52 2.22
N LEU A 353 -2.82 1.09 3.00
CA LEU A 353 -1.52 0.62 2.52
C LEU A 353 -1.17 -0.69 3.22
N ALA A 354 -0.92 -1.72 2.42
CA ALA A 354 -0.51 -3.02 2.92
C ALA A 354 0.64 -3.59 2.08
N LEU A 355 1.43 -4.46 2.72
CA LEU A 355 2.45 -5.27 2.09
C LEU A 355 2.02 -6.74 2.17
N LEU A 356 1.85 -7.40 1.03
CA LEU A 356 1.31 -8.77 0.97
C LEU A 356 2.21 -9.68 0.13
N ASN A 357 2.13 -11.00 0.34
CA ASN A 357 2.55 -11.95 -0.69
C ASN A 357 1.74 -11.71 -1.98
N VAL A 358 2.33 -11.98 -3.15
CA VAL A 358 1.69 -11.70 -4.44
C VAL A 358 0.35 -12.42 -4.60
N LYS A 359 0.26 -13.70 -4.20
CA LYS A 359 -0.99 -14.47 -4.29
C LYS A 359 -2.07 -13.92 -3.35
N ASP A 360 -1.66 -13.58 -2.13
CA ASP A 360 -2.55 -12.99 -1.14
C ASP A 360 -3.06 -11.62 -1.57
N ALA A 361 -2.29 -10.84 -2.33
CA ALA A 361 -2.73 -9.54 -2.84
C ALA A 361 -3.95 -9.65 -3.78
N PHE A 362 -3.96 -10.62 -4.69
CA PHE A 362 -5.12 -10.84 -5.58
C PHE A 362 -6.31 -11.43 -4.84
N LYS A 363 -6.08 -12.32 -3.87
CA LYS A 363 -7.13 -12.82 -2.98
C LYS A 363 -7.76 -11.67 -2.18
N PHE A 364 -6.93 -10.86 -1.53
CA PHE A 364 -7.32 -9.70 -0.74
C PHE A 364 -8.09 -8.67 -1.57
N SER A 365 -7.65 -8.41 -2.80
CA SER A 365 -8.33 -7.51 -3.74
C SER A 365 -9.77 -7.94 -4.03
N LYS A 366 -10.02 -9.25 -4.21
CA LYS A 366 -11.37 -9.80 -4.39
C LYS A 366 -12.22 -9.67 -3.11
N GLU A 367 -11.66 -10.02 -1.96
CA GLU A 367 -12.37 -9.94 -0.68
C GLU A 367 -12.72 -8.49 -0.30
N ILE A 368 -11.82 -7.54 -0.56
CA ILE A 368 -12.08 -6.11 -0.36
C ILE A 368 -13.23 -5.63 -1.25
N GLU A 369 -13.25 -6.00 -2.53
CA GLU A 369 -14.33 -5.58 -3.44
C GLU A 369 -15.69 -6.08 -2.94
N GLU A 370 -15.74 -7.34 -2.53
CA GLU A 370 -16.96 -7.97 -2.03
C GLU A 370 -17.46 -7.33 -0.74
N GLU A 371 -16.59 -7.15 0.26
CA GLU A 371 -16.97 -6.54 1.54
C GLU A 371 -17.29 -5.04 1.37
N PHE A 372 -16.56 -4.31 0.52
CA PHE A 372 -16.87 -2.91 0.20
C PHE A 372 -18.27 -2.80 -0.43
N ASN A 373 -18.55 -3.60 -1.46
CA ASN A 373 -19.84 -3.58 -2.15
C ASN A 373 -20.98 -4.04 -1.23
N LYS A 374 -20.74 -4.98 -0.33
CA LYS A 374 -21.72 -5.46 0.64
C LYS A 374 -22.07 -4.40 1.68
N ILE A 375 -21.07 -3.81 2.33
CA ILE A 375 -21.24 -2.88 3.46
C ILE A 375 -21.71 -1.51 2.96
N LEU A 376 -21.07 -0.99 1.91
CA LEU A 376 -21.31 0.38 1.45
C LEU A 376 -22.39 0.47 0.37
N LYS A 377 -22.57 -0.54 -0.50
CA LYS A 377 -23.54 -0.46 -1.62
C LYS A 377 -24.81 -1.29 -1.44
N LYS A 378 -24.71 -2.61 -1.28
CA LYS A 378 -25.88 -3.52 -1.33
C LYS A 378 -26.86 -3.28 -0.18
N ASN A 379 -26.34 -3.05 1.01
CA ASN A 379 -27.14 -2.76 2.19
C ASN A 379 -27.51 -1.27 2.32
N ASN A 380 -27.19 -0.44 1.31
CA ASN A 380 -27.48 0.99 1.38
C ASN A 380 -27.69 1.66 0.00
N ASN A 381 -28.93 2.04 -0.29
CA ASN A 381 -29.21 2.84 -1.49
C ASN A 381 -28.50 4.21 -1.46
N LYS A 382 -28.17 4.77 -0.28
CA LYS A 382 -27.53 6.10 -0.14
C LYS A 382 -26.11 6.16 -0.71
N PHE A 383 -25.30 5.12 -0.50
CA PHE A 383 -23.89 5.11 -0.92
C PHE A 383 -23.62 4.17 -2.10
N LYS A 384 -24.66 3.77 -2.85
CA LYS A 384 -24.55 2.84 -3.99
C LYS A 384 -23.55 3.27 -5.07
N LYS A 385 -23.37 4.58 -5.26
CA LYS A 385 -22.43 5.16 -6.24
C LYS A 385 -21.03 5.41 -5.69
N LEU A 386 -20.78 5.09 -4.41
CA LEU A 386 -19.45 5.20 -3.81
C LEU A 386 -18.53 4.18 -4.45
N THR A 387 -17.32 4.59 -4.79
CA THR A 387 -16.33 3.76 -5.48
C THR A 387 -14.98 3.89 -4.78
N PHE A 388 -14.02 3.09 -5.20
CA PHE A 388 -12.65 3.16 -4.72
C PHE A 388 -11.70 2.96 -5.89
N SER A 389 -10.48 3.45 -5.72
CA SER A 389 -9.36 3.19 -6.62
C SER A 389 -8.32 2.36 -5.89
N GLN A 390 -7.69 1.42 -6.57
CA GLN A 390 -6.71 0.51 -5.99
C GLN A 390 -5.49 0.32 -6.90
N GLY A 391 -4.38 -0.08 -6.30
CA GLY A 391 -3.16 -0.42 -6.99
C GLY A 391 -2.47 -1.66 -6.43
N ILE A 392 -2.09 -2.58 -7.32
CA ILE A 392 -1.36 -3.82 -7.02
C ILE A 392 0.04 -3.70 -7.62
N PHE A 393 1.05 -3.46 -6.79
CA PHE A 393 2.42 -3.20 -7.23
C PHE A 393 3.34 -4.35 -6.82
N ILE A 394 3.73 -5.17 -7.78
CA ILE A 394 4.55 -6.37 -7.60
C ILE A 394 6.03 -5.97 -7.68
N ILE A 395 6.78 -6.27 -6.62
CA ILE A 395 8.11 -5.71 -6.37
C ILE A 395 9.03 -6.82 -5.87
N HIS A 396 10.28 -6.83 -6.34
CA HIS A 396 11.26 -7.80 -5.88
C HIS A 396 11.73 -7.47 -4.45
N TYR A 397 11.94 -8.47 -3.59
CA TYR A 397 12.23 -8.22 -2.17
C TYR A 397 13.52 -7.41 -1.91
N LYS A 398 14.43 -7.37 -2.89
CA LYS A 398 15.70 -6.59 -2.84
C LYS A 398 15.52 -5.13 -3.27
N ASP A 399 14.40 -4.78 -3.88
CA ASP A 399 14.15 -3.41 -4.33
C ASP A 399 14.06 -2.43 -3.16
N THR A 400 14.40 -1.18 -3.44
CA THR A 400 14.35 -0.12 -2.43
C THR A 400 12.90 0.20 -2.08
N LEU A 401 12.51 -0.10 -0.83
CA LEU A 401 11.15 0.11 -0.33
C LEU A 401 10.68 1.57 -0.49
N LYS A 402 11.57 2.54 -0.21
CA LYS A 402 11.26 3.97 -0.32
C LYS A 402 10.81 4.37 -1.73
N GLU A 403 11.54 3.95 -2.76
CA GLU A 403 11.19 4.31 -4.14
C GLU A 403 9.94 3.55 -4.60
N SER A 404 9.83 2.27 -4.23
CA SER A 404 8.65 1.46 -4.55
C SER A 404 7.36 2.05 -3.95
N LEU A 405 7.44 2.57 -2.72
CA LEU A 405 6.34 3.30 -2.07
C LEU A 405 6.00 4.61 -2.78
N LYS A 406 7.00 5.31 -3.31
CA LYS A 406 6.83 6.56 -4.05
C LYS A 406 6.14 6.32 -5.39
N VAL A 407 6.70 5.41 -6.21
CA VAL A 407 6.11 5.02 -7.49
C VAL A 407 4.68 4.53 -7.31
N SER A 408 4.44 3.61 -6.37
CA SER A 408 3.07 3.11 -6.12
C SER A 408 2.06 4.20 -5.75
N LYS A 409 2.49 5.23 -5.01
CA LYS A 409 1.63 6.38 -4.69
C LYS A 409 1.36 7.23 -5.93
N GLU A 410 2.40 7.61 -6.66
CA GLU A 410 2.30 8.44 -7.86
C GLU A 410 1.41 7.78 -8.91
N ARG A 411 1.57 6.47 -9.11
CA ARG A 411 0.75 5.69 -10.05
C ARG A 411 -0.72 5.60 -9.62
N LEU A 412 -1.01 5.47 -8.32
CA LEU A 412 -2.39 5.48 -7.82
C LEU A 412 -3.06 6.86 -8.02
N GLU A 413 -2.34 7.94 -7.73
CA GLU A 413 -2.88 9.29 -7.96
C GLU A 413 -3.09 9.56 -9.45
N TRP A 414 -2.15 9.16 -10.30
CA TRP A 414 -2.30 9.26 -11.75
C TRP A 414 -3.54 8.53 -12.27
N ILE A 415 -3.83 7.30 -11.80
CA ILE A 415 -5.02 6.57 -12.27
C ILE A 415 -6.32 7.21 -11.78
N LYS A 416 -6.31 7.77 -10.56
CA LYS A 416 -7.41 8.57 -10.01
C LYS A 416 -7.66 9.82 -10.83
N GLU A 417 -6.61 10.51 -11.31
CA GLU A 417 -6.75 11.68 -12.20
C GLU A 417 -7.29 11.26 -13.57
N LYS A 418 -6.71 10.20 -14.16
CA LYS A 418 -7.09 9.69 -15.48
C LYS A 418 -8.56 9.26 -15.55
N PHE A 419 -9.07 8.57 -14.53
CA PHE A 419 -10.49 8.21 -14.49
C PHE A 419 -11.39 9.30 -13.91
N GLY A 420 -10.82 10.35 -13.30
CA GLY A 420 -11.53 11.49 -12.73
C GLY A 420 -12.00 12.53 -13.75
N ASN A 421 -11.31 12.65 -14.89
CA ASN A 421 -11.47 13.75 -15.85
C ASN A 421 -12.65 13.62 -16.85
N SER A 422 -13.66 12.76 -16.60
CA SER A 422 -14.83 12.66 -17.48
C SER A 422 -15.91 13.69 -17.15
N ASN A 423 -16.55 14.29 -18.16
CA ASN A 423 -17.62 15.30 -18.08
C ASN A 423 -18.89 14.91 -17.27
N THR A 424 -18.99 13.67 -16.76
CA THR A 424 -20.04 13.24 -15.84
C THR A 424 -19.52 13.32 -14.40
N GLU A 425 -20.16 14.10 -13.53
CA GLU A 425 -19.71 14.45 -12.17
C GLU A 425 -19.44 13.27 -11.20
N GLN A 426 -19.59 12.02 -11.63
CA GLN A 426 -18.99 10.86 -10.98
C GLN A 426 -18.29 9.96 -12.00
N LYS A 427 -16.97 9.81 -11.84
CA LYS A 427 -16.24 8.56 -12.06
C LYS A 427 -14.89 8.66 -11.39
N LYS A 428 -14.60 7.71 -10.52
CA LYS A 428 -13.29 7.14 -10.26
C LYS A 428 -13.61 5.73 -9.74
N ASP A 429 -12.87 4.75 -10.21
CA ASP A 429 -13.11 3.33 -9.96
C ASP A 429 -11.86 2.64 -10.51
N GLY A 430 -10.67 3.17 -10.18
CA GLY A 430 -9.44 2.85 -10.90
C GLY A 430 -8.79 1.59 -10.39
N LEU A 431 -8.31 0.74 -11.29
CA LEU A 431 -7.36 -0.32 -11.03
C LEU A 431 -6.06 -0.02 -11.76
N ILE A 432 -4.95 -0.17 -11.06
CA ILE A 432 -3.62 -0.26 -11.67
C ILE A 432 -2.88 -1.49 -11.16
N VAL A 433 -2.27 -2.24 -12.07
CA VAL A 433 -1.40 -3.36 -11.73
C VAL A 433 -0.05 -3.13 -12.39
N ALA A 434 1.02 -3.19 -11.62
CA ALA A 434 2.37 -2.95 -12.12
C ALA A 434 3.36 -3.96 -11.58
N VAL A 435 4.33 -4.32 -12.42
CA VAL A 435 5.51 -5.11 -12.01
C VAL A 435 6.72 -4.19 -12.11
N LEU A 436 7.34 -3.92 -10.98
CA LEU A 436 8.59 -3.18 -10.87
C LEU A 436 9.74 -4.17 -11.03
N THR A 437 10.59 -3.94 -12.03
CA THR A 437 11.78 -4.77 -12.30
C THR A 437 13.05 -4.04 -11.89
N ASP A 438 14.12 -4.81 -11.63
CA ASP A 438 15.44 -4.28 -11.27
C ASP A 438 15.87 -3.19 -12.27
N GLY A 439 16.19 -1.99 -11.76
CA GLY A 439 16.66 -0.86 -12.59
C GLY A 439 15.60 0.18 -12.98
N TYR A 440 14.53 0.33 -12.19
CA TYR A 440 13.48 1.35 -12.34
C TYR A 440 12.57 1.20 -13.58
N TYR A 441 12.72 0.11 -14.32
CA TYR A 441 11.78 -0.22 -15.39
C TYR A 441 10.55 -0.87 -14.77
N TYR A 442 9.38 -0.27 -14.96
CA TYR A 442 8.11 -0.90 -14.60
C TYR A 442 7.24 -1.01 -15.83
N LYS A 443 6.54 -2.14 -15.93
CA LYS A 443 5.40 -2.26 -16.83
C LYS A 443 4.15 -2.24 -15.99
N GLU A 444 3.09 -1.68 -16.56
CA GLU A 444 1.82 -1.53 -15.90
C GLU A 444 0.68 -1.67 -16.91
N PHE A 445 -0.46 -2.10 -16.40
CA PHE A 445 -1.75 -1.94 -17.06
C PHE A 445 -2.74 -1.34 -16.07
N TYR A 446 -3.80 -0.75 -16.60
CA TYR A 446 -4.83 -0.09 -15.84
C TYR A 446 -6.20 -0.23 -16.49
N PHE A 447 -7.22 -0.35 -15.64
CA PHE A 447 -8.63 -0.52 -16.01
C PHE A 447 -9.51 0.18 -14.98
N LYS A 448 -10.81 0.22 -15.24
CA LYS A 448 -11.74 0.39 -14.12
C LYS A 448 -11.81 -0.91 -13.31
N ASN A 449 -12.04 -0.82 -12.01
CA ASN A 449 -12.29 -1.96 -11.16
C ASN A 449 -13.49 -2.75 -11.68
N HIS A 450 -14.52 -2.06 -12.16
CA HIS A 450 -15.72 -2.68 -12.70
C HIS A 450 -15.91 -2.37 -14.18
N MET A 451 -16.13 -3.42 -14.98
CA MET A 451 -16.50 -3.35 -16.39
C MET A 451 -17.77 -4.19 -16.57
N ASN A 452 -18.86 -3.59 -17.09
CA ASN A 452 -20.20 -4.21 -17.15
C ASN A 452 -20.67 -4.82 -15.82
N ASP A 453 -20.44 -4.11 -14.71
CA ASP A 453 -20.71 -4.58 -13.35
C ASP A 453 -19.91 -5.82 -12.90
N GLU A 454 -19.01 -6.34 -13.74
CA GLU A 454 -18.07 -7.39 -13.38
C GLU A 454 -16.76 -6.80 -12.86
N TYR A 455 -16.22 -7.42 -11.81
CA TYR A 455 -14.95 -7.02 -11.22
C TYR A 455 -13.77 -7.52 -12.07
N ILE A 456 -12.97 -6.59 -12.58
CA ILE A 456 -11.95 -6.86 -13.60
C ILE A 456 -10.86 -7.84 -13.14
N ILE A 457 -10.56 -7.93 -11.83
CA ILE A 457 -9.59 -8.91 -11.33
C ILE A 457 -10.10 -10.34 -11.53
N LYS A 458 -11.42 -10.58 -11.39
CA LYS A 458 -12.04 -11.89 -11.67
C LYS A 458 -11.95 -12.21 -13.16
N THR A 459 -12.21 -11.23 -14.03
CA THR A 459 -12.02 -11.32 -15.48
C THR A 459 -10.56 -11.66 -15.83
N LEU A 460 -9.59 -10.96 -15.24
CA LEU A 460 -8.16 -11.19 -15.48
C LEU A 460 -7.69 -12.57 -14.99
N GLU A 461 -8.23 -13.06 -13.87
CA GLU A 461 -7.98 -14.42 -13.38
C GLU A 461 -8.49 -15.47 -14.38
N ASN A 462 -9.68 -15.27 -14.97
CA ASN A 462 -10.20 -16.14 -16.01
C ASN A 462 -9.30 -16.15 -17.26
N ILE A 463 -8.85 -14.97 -17.71
CA ILE A 463 -7.87 -14.86 -18.82
C ILE A 463 -6.60 -15.61 -18.43
N PHE A 464 -6.08 -15.38 -17.23
CA PHE A 464 -4.86 -16.02 -16.76
C PHE A 464 -4.98 -17.54 -16.83
N ASN A 465 -6.10 -18.10 -16.37
CA ASN A 465 -6.33 -19.53 -16.41
C ASN A 465 -6.37 -20.08 -17.85
N TYR A 466 -7.07 -19.41 -18.77
CA TYR A 466 -7.12 -19.80 -20.18
C TYR A 466 -5.74 -19.84 -20.85
N PHE A 467 -4.86 -18.88 -20.54
CA PHE A 467 -3.54 -18.83 -21.17
C PHE A 467 -2.57 -19.85 -20.60
N TYR A 468 -2.60 -20.01 -19.28
CA TYR A 468 -1.51 -20.64 -18.55
C TYR A 468 -1.85 -22.03 -17.99
N GLU A 469 -3.14 -22.37 -17.87
CA GLU A 469 -3.59 -23.71 -17.50
C GLU A 469 -3.95 -24.53 -18.75
N ASP A 470 -4.60 -23.92 -19.74
CA ASP A 470 -5.05 -24.59 -20.98
C ASP A 470 -4.03 -24.55 -22.14
N LYS A 471 -2.81 -24.06 -21.89
CA LYS A 471 -1.68 -24.01 -22.84
C LYS A 471 -1.96 -23.27 -24.16
N PHE A 472 -2.68 -22.15 -24.11
CA PHE A 472 -2.80 -21.26 -25.27
C PHE A 472 -1.43 -20.68 -25.64
N SER A 473 -1.02 -20.81 -26.91
CA SER A 473 0.28 -20.30 -27.38
C SER A 473 0.35 -18.77 -27.28
N PHE A 474 1.59 -18.24 -27.15
CA PHE A 474 2.02 -16.83 -27.07
C PHE A 474 1.56 -15.88 -28.21
N PHE A 475 0.30 -15.93 -28.63
CA PHE A 475 -0.20 -15.10 -29.73
C PHE A 475 -0.08 -13.61 -29.43
N HIS A 476 -0.15 -13.22 -28.15
CA HIS A 476 0.02 -11.82 -27.72
C HIS A 476 1.41 -11.28 -28.10
N ASN A 477 2.45 -12.12 -28.13
CA ASN A 477 3.79 -11.71 -28.58
C ASN A 477 3.86 -11.51 -30.10
N GLU A 478 3.12 -12.31 -30.88
CA GLU A 478 2.99 -12.11 -32.32
C GLU A 478 2.19 -10.83 -32.61
N LEU A 479 1.06 -10.63 -31.92
CA LEU A 479 0.28 -9.40 -32.01
C LEU A 479 1.11 -8.17 -31.63
N ALA A 480 1.84 -8.21 -30.51
CA ALA A 480 2.69 -7.10 -30.10
C ALA A 480 3.72 -6.74 -31.19
N LYS A 481 4.36 -7.73 -31.83
CA LYS A 481 5.28 -7.47 -32.95
C LYS A 481 4.62 -6.83 -34.16
N MET A 482 3.35 -7.13 -34.41
CA MET A 482 2.57 -6.56 -35.52
C MET A 482 2.12 -5.13 -35.25
N PHE A 483 1.65 -4.85 -34.03
CA PHE A 483 0.93 -3.62 -33.70
C PHE A 483 1.77 -2.58 -32.94
N MET A 484 2.81 -2.97 -32.19
CA MET A 484 3.67 -2.02 -31.46
C MET A 484 4.64 -1.22 -32.34
N ARG A 485 4.64 -1.47 -33.65
CA ARG A 485 5.46 -0.74 -34.65
C ARG A 485 4.67 0.29 -35.44
N LEU A 486 3.37 0.45 -35.14
CA LEU A 486 2.54 1.48 -35.75
C LEU A 486 2.85 2.82 -35.07
N ASP A 487 2.98 3.88 -35.87
CA ASP A 487 3.20 5.23 -35.36
C ASP A 487 1.92 5.79 -34.71
N GLU A 488 2.06 6.77 -33.81
CA GLU A 488 0.92 7.43 -33.17
C GLU A 488 0.09 8.16 -34.22
N SER A 489 -1.19 7.81 -34.32
CA SER A 489 -2.19 8.58 -35.04
C SER A 489 -3.05 9.38 -34.05
N ASP A 490 -3.12 10.69 -34.24
CA ASP A 490 -4.05 11.55 -33.48
C ASP A 490 -5.51 11.45 -34.00
N GLU A 491 -5.75 10.70 -35.08
CA GLU A 491 -7.07 10.54 -35.70
C GLU A 491 -7.86 9.38 -35.06
N LEU A 492 -9.03 9.71 -34.50
CA LEU A 492 -9.96 8.74 -33.88
C LEU A 492 -10.43 7.63 -34.83
N GLU A 493 -10.53 7.91 -36.14
CA GLU A 493 -10.91 6.93 -37.15
C GLU A 493 -9.80 5.89 -37.37
N GLU A 494 -8.53 6.33 -37.43
CA GLU A 494 -7.37 5.43 -37.53
C GLU A 494 -7.25 4.53 -36.30
N GLU A 495 -7.50 5.07 -35.09
CA GLU A 495 -7.50 4.28 -33.86
C GLU A 495 -8.55 3.15 -33.89
N ARG A 496 -9.77 3.45 -34.35
CA ARG A 496 -10.83 2.46 -34.46
C ARG A 496 -10.44 1.35 -35.45
N ILE A 497 -9.87 1.72 -36.60
CA ILE A 497 -9.39 0.76 -37.61
C ILE A 497 -8.31 -0.14 -37.01
N ILE A 498 -7.36 0.41 -36.26
CA ILE A 498 -6.30 -0.36 -35.60
C ILE A 498 -6.88 -1.35 -34.58
N ARG A 499 -7.87 -0.94 -33.77
CA ARG A 499 -8.58 -1.83 -32.83
C ARG A 499 -9.31 -2.96 -33.57
N ASP A 500 -10.02 -2.65 -34.65
CA ASP A 500 -10.72 -3.63 -35.48
C ASP A 500 -9.73 -4.64 -36.10
N MET A 501 -8.59 -4.14 -36.61
CA MET A 501 -7.50 -4.98 -37.13
C MET A 501 -6.92 -5.89 -36.05
N LEU A 502 -6.60 -5.36 -34.87
CA LEU A 502 -6.08 -6.12 -33.73
C LEU A 502 -7.04 -7.23 -33.34
N PHE A 503 -8.32 -6.90 -33.24
CA PHE A 503 -9.38 -7.83 -32.91
C PHE A 503 -9.52 -8.97 -33.93
N VAL A 504 -9.51 -8.65 -35.23
CA VAL A 504 -9.55 -9.67 -36.30
C VAL A 504 -8.32 -10.58 -36.23
N GLN A 505 -7.13 -10.01 -36.06
CA GLN A 505 -5.89 -10.78 -35.96
C GLN A 505 -5.86 -11.66 -34.71
N GLN A 506 -6.33 -11.14 -33.58
CA GLN A 506 -6.48 -11.88 -32.35
C GLN A 506 -7.42 -13.07 -32.51
N LYS A 507 -8.63 -12.85 -33.05
CA LYS A 507 -9.58 -13.94 -33.32
C LYS A 507 -8.97 -15.01 -34.21
N ARG A 508 -8.19 -14.61 -35.22
CA ARG A 508 -7.47 -15.53 -36.13
C ARG A 508 -6.40 -16.33 -35.41
N LEU A 509 -5.58 -15.70 -34.56
CA LEU A 509 -4.48 -16.38 -33.87
C LEU A 509 -4.97 -17.31 -32.76
N ILE A 510 -5.98 -16.89 -31.99
CA ILE A 510 -6.68 -17.74 -31.02
C ILE A 510 -7.23 -19.01 -31.70
N GLY A 511 -7.88 -18.86 -32.86
CA GLY A 511 -8.37 -20.01 -33.62
C GLY A 511 -7.27 -20.92 -34.20
N ARG A 512 -6.04 -20.42 -34.34
CA ARG A 512 -4.87 -21.20 -34.81
C ARG A 512 -4.17 -21.95 -33.69
N SER A 513 -4.10 -21.36 -32.50
CA SER A 513 -3.42 -21.93 -31.33
C SER A 513 -4.12 -23.18 -30.78
N ASN A 514 -5.41 -23.34 -31.05
CA ASN A 514 -6.29 -24.33 -30.44
C ASN A 514 -6.34 -25.71 -31.16
N LYS A 515 -5.26 -26.13 -31.82
CA LYS A 515 -5.29 -27.32 -32.71
C LYS A 515 -5.22 -28.70 -32.01
N ARG A 516 -5.13 -28.80 -30.67
CA ARG A 516 -4.80 -30.07 -29.99
C ARG A 516 -5.94 -30.82 -29.28
N GLU A 517 -7.08 -30.21 -28.92
CA GLU A 517 -8.25 -30.94 -28.37
C GLU A 517 -9.55 -30.24 -28.82
N ARG A 518 -10.49 -30.94 -29.47
CA ARG A 518 -11.53 -30.30 -30.33
C ARG A 518 -12.92 -30.08 -29.74
N ASP A 519 -13.29 -30.73 -28.63
CA ASP A 519 -14.69 -30.76 -28.20
C ASP A 519 -15.01 -30.03 -26.88
N LYS A 520 -14.05 -29.85 -25.96
CA LYS A 520 -14.23 -28.96 -24.79
C LYS A 520 -13.88 -27.49 -25.08
N THR A 521 -13.20 -27.21 -26.18
CA THR A 521 -12.43 -25.97 -26.41
C THR A 521 -13.16 -24.85 -27.16
N LYS A 522 -14.34 -25.10 -27.76
CA LYS A 522 -15.05 -24.09 -28.57
C LYS A 522 -15.81 -23.06 -27.75
N GLU A 523 -16.42 -23.49 -26.64
CA GLU A 523 -17.12 -22.57 -25.72
C GLU A 523 -16.13 -21.67 -24.99
N ASP A 524 -15.02 -22.25 -24.52
CA ASP A 524 -13.89 -21.54 -23.92
C ASP A 524 -13.24 -20.54 -24.88
N GLU A 525 -13.05 -20.93 -26.14
CA GLU A 525 -12.54 -20.02 -27.17
C GLU A 525 -13.48 -18.84 -27.42
N LYS A 526 -14.80 -19.08 -27.42
CA LYS A 526 -15.80 -18.03 -27.59
C LYS A 526 -15.82 -17.11 -26.37
N ALA A 527 -15.75 -17.67 -25.16
CA ALA A 527 -15.69 -16.92 -23.92
C ALA A 527 -14.44 -16.02 -23.87
N LEU A 528 -13.26 -16.57 -24.19
CA LEU A 528 -12.01 -15.81 -24.26
C LEU A 528 -12.07 -14.69 -25.30
N LYS A 529 -12.64 -14.95 -26.49
CA LYS A 529 -12.81 -13.91 -27.52
C LYS A 529 -13.68 -12.76 -27.03
N ASN A 530 -14.81 -13.06 -26.38
CA ASN A 530 -15.71 -12.04 -25.84
C ASN A 530 -15.01 -11.23 -24.72
N LEU A 531 -14.31 -11.90 -23.82
CA LEU A 531 -13.61 -11.27 -22.71
C LEU A 531 -12.53 -10.27 -23.18
N LEU A 532 -11.77 -10.67 -24.20
CA LEU A 532 -10.76 -9.80 -24.79
C LEU A 532 -11.36 -8.70 -25.67
N GLU A 533 -12.53 -8.94 -26.27
CA GLU A 533 -13.32 -7.91 -26.96
C GLU A 533 -13.75 -6.83 -25.97
N ASP A 534 -14.32 -7.22 -24.84
CA ASP A 534 -14.74 -6.32 -23.78
C ASP A 534 -13.57 -5.46 -23.28
N ILE A 535 -12.41 -6.07 -23.02
CA ILE A 535 -11.20 -5.34 -22.62
C ILE A 535 -10.75 -4.33 -23.68
N LEU A 536 -10.78 -4.70 -24.97
CA LEU A 536 -10.33 -3.84 -26.07
C LEU A 536 -11.27 -2.67 -26.35
N TYR A 537 -12.58 -2.86 -26.24
CA TYR A 537 -13.58 -1.86 -26.64
C TYR A 537 -14.20 -1.08 -25.49
N GLN A 538 -14.25 -1.63 -24.28
CA GLN A 538 -14.96 -1.01 -23.16
C GLN A 538 -14.07 -0.20 -22.22
N ASN A 539 -12.75 -0.12 -22.46
CA ASN A 539 -11.90 0.83 -21.75
C ASN A 539 -12.02 2.22 -22.42
N PRO A 540 -12.92 3.10 -21.95
CA PRO A 540 -13.36 4.27 -22.72
C PRO A 540 -12.39 5.46 -22.60
N ASN A 541 -11.37 5.34 -21.75
CA ASN A 541 -10.43 6.42 -21.42
C ASN A 541 -8.99 6.10 -21.87
N CYS A 542 -8.79 5.04 -22.64
CA CYS A 542 -7.56 4.84 -23.40
C CYS A 542 -7.81 5.35 -24.82
N VAL A 543 -6.96 6.26 -25.29
CA VAL A 543 -6.99 6.84 -26.65
C VAL A 543 -5.59 6.65 -27.26
N GLY A 544 -5.51 6.39 -28.56
CA GLY A 544 -4.26 6.19 -29.30
C GLY A 544 -3.45 4.96 -28.89
N ILE A 545 -2.12 5.01 -29.08
CA ILE A 545 -1.18 3.91 -28.77
C ILE A 545 -1.23 3.45 -27.32
N SER A 546 -1.63 4.34 -26.40
CA SER A 546 -1.78 4.00 -24.97
C SER A 546 -2.76 2.84 -24.72
N VAL A 547 -3.71 2.59 -25.65
CA VAL A 547 -4.61 1.43 -25.63
C VAL A 547 -3.85 0.13 -25.91
N LEU A 548 -3.05 0.13 -26.97
CA LEU A 548 -2.25 -1.02 -27.39
C LEU A 548 -1.20 -1.34 -26.34
N GLU A 549 -0.50 -0.32 -25.84
CA GLU A 549 0.49 -0.49 -24.79
C GLU A 549 -0.13 -1.08 -23.52
N ASN A 550 -1.27 -0.53 -23.06
CA ASN A 550 -2.00 -1.07 -21.91
C ASN A 550 -2.40 -2.55 -22.13
N TYR A 551 -2.92 -2.85 -23.31
CA TYR A 551 -3.37 -4.19 -23.69
C TYR A 551 -2.23 -5.22 -23.73
N PHE A 552 -1.09 -4.87 -24.34
CA PHE A 552 0.06 -5.77 -24.39
C PHE A 552 0.82 -5.85 -23.07
N ASN A 553 0.87 -4.76 -22.29
CA ASN A 553 1.44 -4.79 -20.94
C ASN A 553 0.62 -5.68 -20.00
N MET A 554 -0.70 -5.76 -20.18
CA MET A 554 -1.54 -6.73 -19.46
C MET A 554 -1.02 -8.15 -19.66
N PHE A 555 -0.87 -8.62 -20.91
CA PHE A 555 -0.34 -9.96 -21.17
C PHE A 555 1.08 -10.17 -20.66
N TYR A 556 1.96 -9.19 -20.83
CA TYR A 556 3.32 -9.26 -20.30
C TYR A 556 3.33 -9.44 -18.77
N ILE A 557 2.50 -8.67 -18.06
CA ILE A 557 2.40 -8.77 -16.61
C ILE A 557 1.81 -10.12 -16.20
N MET A 558 0.80 -10.61 -16.91
CA MET A 558 0.24 -11.94 -16.67
C MET A 558 1.30 -13.04 -16.88
N GLU A 559 2.16 -12.92 -17.89
CA GLU A 559 3.27 -13.86 -18.10
C GLU A 559 4.28 -13.80 -16.96
N LYS A 560 4.60 -12.60 -16.48
CA LYS A 560 5.47 -12.42 -15.31
C LYS A 560 4.84 -12.99 -14.05
N LEU A 561 3.56 -12.75 -13.81
CA LEU A 561 2.82 -13.32 -12.71
C LEU A 561 2.78 -14.84 -12.76
N TYR A 562 2.64 -15.42 -13.95
CA TYR A 562 2.73 -16.86 -14.14
C TYR A 562 4.06 -17.41 -13.66
N ILE A 563 5.16 -16.78 -14.07
CA ILE A 563 6.51 -17.18 -13.64
C ILE A 563 6.68 -16.99 -12.12
N ILE A 564 6.20 -15.89 -11.57
CA ILE A 564 6.32 -15.57 -10.13
C ILE A 564 5.52 -16.53 -9.26
N LEU A 565 4.31 -16.92 -9.71
CA LEU A 565 3.38 -17.77 -8.96
C LEU A 565 3.67 -19.27 -9.14
N ARG A 566 4.36 -19.66 -10.22
CA ARG A 566 4.73 -21.04 -10.55
C ARG A 566 6.24 -21.16 -10.80
N GLU A 567 7.13 -20.74 -9.89
CA GLU A 567 8.58 -21.01 -9.99
C GLU A 567 8.93 -22.52 -9.91
N ASP A 568 8.09 -23.41 -10.47
CA ASP A 568 8.20 -24.86 -10.46
C ASP A 568 9.03 -25.43 -11.63
N GLU A 569 9.41 -24.67 -12.67
CA GLU A 569 9.90 -25.31 -13.93
C GLU A 569 11.18 -24.76 -14.58
N LYS A 570 11.88 -23.75 -14.04
CA LYS A 570 13.04 -23.14 -14.76
C LYS A 570 14.45 -23.41 -14.22
N ASP A 571 14.61 -24.25 -13.20
CA ASP A 571 15.96 -24.65 -12.73
C ASP A 571 16.54 -25.89 -13.46
N GLU A 572 15.84 -26.47 -14.43
CA GLU A 572 16.43 -27.50 -15.32
C GLU A 572 17.35 -26.92 -16.42
N GLY A 573 17.46 -25.59 -16.53
CA GLY A 573 18.19 -24.92 -17.63
C GLY A 573 19.69 -24.68 -17.42
N ILE A 574 20.27 -24.94 -16.24
CA ILE A 574 21.69 -24.64 -15.95
C ILE A 574 22.61 -25.88 -16.13
N LYS A 575 22.10 -27.01 -16.65
CA LYS A 575 22.93 -28.22 -16.84
C LYS A 575 23.52 -28.47 -18.24
N ASN A 576 23.29 -27.61 -19.25
CA ASN A 576 23.86 -27.82 -20.59
C ASN A 576 24.54 -26.57 -21.17
N LYS A 577 25.61 -26.11 -20.52
CA LYS A 577 26.75 -25.42 -21.17
C LYS A 577 28.03 -25.72 -20.38
N ALA A 578 28.55 -26.93 -20.59
CA ALA A 578 29.97 -27.27 -20.46
C ALA A 578 30.33 -28.09 -21.70
#